data_AF-A0A7S1WKZ4-F1
#
_entry.id   AF-A0A7S1WKZ4-F1
#
_cell.length_a   1.000
_cell.length_b   1.000
_cell.length_c   1.000
_cell.angle_alpha   90.00
_cell.angle_beta   90.00
_cell.angle_gamma   90.00
#
_symmetry.space_group_name_H-M   'P 1'
#
loop_
_entity.id
_entity.type
_entity.pdbx_description
1 polymer ?
#
loop_
_entity_poly.entity_id
_entity_poly.type
_entity_poly.pdbx_seq_one_letter_code
_entity_poly.pdbx_strand_id
1 'polypeptide(L)'
;LKIASAIAFPSIGNKFFVTGDSPGAANRFKSIKLGELLALANPPMLLQDMPLGALISVNFFWQCEVVSHCEPTVVVKRLDGGNGFVQKRAWHARSGGNETRDAVYMFGLRIVIDSAGVGRRVSWTLIFIQLGSCLALLRLAAILADFLMLKLPQERQGAYKRCKVT
;
A
#
# COMPACT_ATOMS: atom_id res chain seq x y z
N LEU A 1 -1.59 -23.95 -3.97
CA LEU A 1 -1.38 -22.80 -4.87
C LEU A 1 0.08 -22.36 -4.80
N LYS A 2 0.62 -21.84 -5.89
CA LYS A 2 1.97 -21.24 -5.90
C LYS A 2 1.82 -19.75 -6.18
N ILE A 3 2.16 -18.92 -5.21
CA ILE A 3 2.12 -17.46 -5.35
C ILE A 3 3.55 -16.96 -5.32
N ALA A 4 3.97 -16.32 -6.41
CA ALA A 4 5.23 -15.59 -6.48
C ALA A 4 4.90 -14.11 -6.60
N SER A 5 5.48 -13.31 -5.72
CA SER A 5 5.31 -11.86 -5.72
C SER A 5 6.67 -11.18 -5.62
N ALA A 6 6.77 -10.08 -6.36
CA ALA A 6 7.95 -9.25 -6.44
C ALA A 6 7.55 -7.80 -6.72
N ILE A 7 8.46 -6.87 -6.44
CA ILE A 7 8.28 -5.45 -6.72
C ILE A 7 9.61 -4.83 -7.19
N ALA A 8 9.50 -3.82 -8.05
CA ALA A 8 10.62 -2.99 -8.47
C ALA A 8 10.25 -1.52 -8.38
N PHE A 9 11.24 -0.67 -8.09
CA PHE A 9 11.05 0.78 -7.96
C PHE A 9 11.85 1.53 -9.04
N PRO A 10 11.39 1.52 -10.31
CA PRO A 10 12.19 1.97 -11.46
C PRO A 10 12.67 3.43 -11.37
N SER A 11 11.94 4.30 -10.67
CA SER A 11 12.32 5.70 -10.47
C SER A 11 13.46 5.92 -9.47
N ILE A 12 13.75 4.93 -8.61
CA ILE A 12 14.71 5.05 -7.49
C ILE A 12 15.91 4.10 -7.69
N GLY A 13 15.69 2.96 -8.35
CA GLY A 13 16.74 2.03 -8.74
C GLY A 13 16.19 0.76 -9.41
N ASN A 14 17.07 0.01 -10.07
CA ASN A 14 16.70 -1.20 -10.82
C ASN A 14 16.74 -2.48 -9.96
N LYS A 15 16.63 -2.36 -8.64
CA LYS A 15 16.60 -3.54 -7.76
C LYS A 15 15.22 -4.18 -7.78
N PHE A 16 15.20 -5.49 -7.99
CA PHE A 16 14.01 -6.31 -7.94
C PHE A 16 13.96 -6.98 -6.56
N PHE A 17 12.89 -6.75 -5.82
CA PHE A 17 12.68 -7.37 -4.51
C PHE A 17 11.72 -8.53 -4.70
N VAL A 18 12.12 -9.72 -4.26
CA VAL A 18 11.34 -10.96 -4.37
C VAL A 18 11.04 -11.47 -2.97
N THR A 19 9.84 -12.00 -2.77
CA THR A 19 9.42 -12.47 -1.45
C THR A 19 10.26 -13.66 -1.01
N GLY A 20 10.81 -13.59 0.20
CA GLY A 20 11.68 -14.59 0.81
C GLY A 20 13.10 -14.64 0.25
N ASP A 21 13.57 -13.56 -0.36
CA ASP A 21 14.97 -13.39 -0.79
C ASP A 21 15.86 -12.89 0.36
N SER A 22 15.27 -12.33 1.43
CA SER A 22 16.00 -11.83 2.58
C SER A 22 16.58 -12.98 3.44
N PRO A 23 17.76 -12.80 4.06
CA PRO A 23 18.38 -13.84 4.89
C PRO A 23 17.48 -14.25 6.05
N GLY A 24 17.07 -15.52 6.08
CA GLY A 24 16.18 -16.09 7.09
C GLY A 24 14.68 -15.90 6.83
N ALA A 25 14.28 -15.26 5.73
CA ALA A 25 12.88 -15.07 5.39
C ALA A 25 12.27 -16.36 4.79
N ALA A 26 11.18 -16.83 5.38
CA ALA A 26 10.44 -17.98 4.88
C ALA A 26 9.36 -17.52 3.88
N ASN A 27 9.48 -17.90 2.60
CA ASN A 27 8.41 -17.68 1.62
C ASN A 27 7.29 -18.72 1.77
N ARG A 28 6.43 -18.53 2.77
CA ARG A 28 5.29 -19.42 3.05
C ARG A 28 4.28 -19.47 1.91
N PHE A 29 4.27 -18.46 1.02
CA PHE A 29 3.31 -18.34 -0.09
C PHE A 29 3.78 -19.03 -1.38
N LYS A 30 5.05 -19.44 -1.47
CA LYS A 30 5.61 -20.18 -2.61
C LYS A 30 4.85 -21.49 -2.86
N SER A 31 4.39 -22.15 -1.80
CA SER A 31 3.55 -23.34 -1.87
C SER A 31 2.61 -23.40 -0.67
N ILE A 32 1.43 -22.79 -0.79
CA ILE A 32 0.42 -22.71 0.27
C ILE A 32 -0.83 -23.52 -0.09
N LYS A 33 -1.41 -24.23 0.89
CA LYS A 33 -2.72 -24.89 0.72
C LYS A 33 -3.83 -23.86 0.83
N LEU A 34 -4.96 -24.10 0.15
CA LEU A 34 -6.10 -23.17 0.18
C LEU A 34 -6.63 -22.96 1.60
N GLY A 35 -6.74 -24.03 2.40
CA GLY A 35 -7.17 -23.92 3.80
C GLY A 35 -6.23 -23.08 4.67
N GLU A 36 -4.92 -23.18 4.45
CA GLU A 36 -3.93 -22.36 5.17
C GLU A 36 -4.04 -20.88 4.79
N LEU A 37 -4.28 -20.58 3.50
CA LEU A 37 -4.49 -19.21 3.04
C LEU A 37 -5.73 -18.57 3.68
N LEU A 38 -6.81 -19.33 3.82
CA LEU A 38 -8.06 -18.87 4.45
C LEU A 38 -7.92 -18.70 5.97
N ALA A 39 -7.10 -19.55 6.61
CA ALA A 39 -6.78 -19.41 8.03
C ALA A 39 -5.93 -18.17 8.34
N LEU A 40 -5.16 -17.68 7.37
CA LEU A 40 -4.38 -16.44 7.48
C LEU A 40 -5.23 -15.17 7.31
N ALA A 41 -6.49 -15.29 6.90
CA ALA A 41 -7.38 -14.15 6.82
C ALA A 41 -7.76 -13.63 8.21
N ASN A 42 -8.05 -12.34 8.30
CA ASN A 42 -8.57 -11.72 9.52
C ASN A 42 -9.95 -11.09 9.22
N PRO A 43 -11.07 -11.70 9.67
CA PRO A 43 -11.19 -12.93 10.49
C PRO A 43 -10.86 -14.22 9.70
N PRO A 44 -10.50 -15.32 10.38
CA PRO A 44 -10.22 -16.60 9.73
C PRO A 44 -11.50 -17.15 9.07
N MET A 45 -11.37 -17.65 7.85
CA MET A 45 -12.49 -18.10 7.04
C MET A 45 -12.49 -19.62 6.88
N LEU A 46 -13.68 -20.24 6.94
CA LEU A 46 -13.86 -21.65 6.62
C LEU A 46 -14.49 -21.81 5.24
N LEU A 47 -14.09 -22.86 4.52
CA LEU A 47 -14.62 -23.15 3.19
C LEU A 47 -16.14 -23.41 3.20
N GLN A 48 -16.64 -23.94 4.32
CA GLN A 48 -18.04 -24.31 4.52
C GLN A 48 -18.96 -23.08 4.61
N ASP A 49 -18.43 -21.93 5.03
CA ASP A 49 -19.19 -20.69 5.21
C ASP A 49 -19.41 -19.92 3.89
N MET A 50 -18.92 -20.47 2.76
CA MET A 50 -18.93 -19.82 1.45
C MET A 50 -19.57 -20.69 0.36
N PRO A 51 -20.82 -21.17 0.54
CA PRO A 51 -21.48 -22.04 -0.44
C PRO A 51 -21.76 -21.34 -1.78
N LEU A 52 -21.90 -20.01 -1.77
CA LEU A 52 -22.14 -19.17 -2.95
C LEU A 52 -20.85 -18.66 -3.60
N GLY A 53 -19.69 -19.16 -3.16
CA GLY A 53 -18.38 -18.62 -3.51
C GLY A 53 -18.00 -17.40 -2.69
N ALA A 54 -16.84 -16.82 -2.96
CA ALA A 54 -16.36 -15.60 -2.31
C ALA A 54 -15.22 -14.94 -3.10
N LEU A 55 -14.99 -13.66 -2.81
CA LEU A 55 -13.89 -12.88 -3.36
C LEU A 55 -12.85 -12.64 -2.26
N ILE A 56 -11.66 -13.19 -2.43
CA ILE A 56 -10.57 -13.10 -1.45
C ILE A 56 -9.44 -12.29 -2.08
N SER A 57 -8.99 -11.25 -1.39
CA SER A 57 -7.77 -10.52 -1.75
C SER A 57 -6.59 -10.98 -0.92
N VAL A 58 -5.45 -11.12 -1.58
CA VAL A 58 -4.14 -11.33 -0.97
C VAL A 58 -3.28 -10.15 -1.38
N ASN A 59 -3.06 -9.24 -0.44
CA ASN A 59 -2.34 -8.00 -0.70
C ASN A 59 -0.92 -8.12 -0.13
N PHE A 60 0.08 -7.98 -1.00
CA PHE A 60 1.49 -7.88 -0.65
C PHE A 60 1.88 -6.40 -0.55
N PHE A 61 2.09 -5.91 0.67
CA PHE A 61 2.50 -4.53 0.93
C PHE A 61 4.00 -4.42 1.18
N TRP A 62 4.70 -3.76 0.28
CA TRP A 62 6.15 -3.56 0.35
C TRP A 62 6.48 -2.19 0.91
N GLN A 63 7.08 -2.13 2.10
CA GLN A 63 7.62 -0.89 2.67
C GLN A 63 9.13 -1.00 2.71
N CYS A 64 9.77 -0.61 1.60
CA CYS A 64 11.19 -0.90 1.39
C CYS A 64 12.04 0.34 1.51
N GLU A 65 13.18 0.20 2.19
CA GLU A 65 14.34 1.04 1.97
C GLU A 65 15.17 0.40 0.85
N VAL A 66 15.37 1.10 -0.26
CA VAL A 66 15.92 0.51 -1.51
C VAL A 66 17.39 0.03 -1.35
N VAL A 67 18.05 0.38 -0.24
CA VAL A 67 19.42 0.00 0.06
C VAL A 67 19.51 -1.42 0.64
N SER A 68 18.53 -1.84 1.46
CA SER A 68 18.55 -3.06 2.27
C SER A 68 17.63 -4.16 1.73
N HIS A 69 17.65 -5.34 2.37
CA HIS A 69 16.70 -6.41 2.13
C HIS A 69 15.29 -5.99 2.55
N CYS A 70 14.28 -6.35 1.77
CA CYS A 70 12.90 -5.95 2.02
C CYS A 70 11.95 -7.13 1.79
N GLU A 71 11.06 -7.36 2.74
CA GLU A 71 10.00 -8.36 2.67
C GLU A 71 8.62 -7.67 2.71
N PRO A 72 7.61 -8.25 2.03
CA PRO A 72 6.26 -7.70 2.06
C PRO A 72 5.51 -8.12 3.32
N THR A 73 4.69 -7.22 3.81
CA THR A 73 3.62 -7.55 4.75
C THR A 73 2.43 -8.09 3.96
N VAL A 74 1.98 -9.30 4.28
CA VAL A 74 0.87 -9.94 3.58
C VAL A 74 -0.42 -9.81 4.38
N VAL A 75 -1.47 -9.33 3.72
CA VAL A 75 -2.80 -9.18 4.30
C VAL A 75 -3.80 -9.92 3.44
N VAL A 76 -4.50 -10.89 4.03
CA VAL A 76 -5.56 -11.65 3.36
C VAL A 76 -6.91 -11.18 3.89
N LYS A 77 -7.81 -10.78 2.99
CA LYS A 77 -9.14 -10.26 3.34
C LYS A 77 -10.21 -10.77 2.39
N ARG A 78 -11.45 -10.83 2.90
CA ARG A 78 -12.65 -11.05 2.09
C ARG A 78 -13.16 -9.70 1.57
N LEU A 79 -13.43 -9.60 0.27
CA LEU A 79 -13.87 -8.35 -0.39
C LEU A 79 -15.34 -8.34 -0.80
N ASP A 80 -16.02 -9.49 -0.86
CA ASP A 80 -17.40 -9.60 -1.35
C ASP A 80 -18.49 -9.20 -0.33
N GLY A 81 -18.11 -8.79 0.88
CA GLY A 81 -19.05 -8.34 1.91
C GLY A 81 -20.10 -9.39 2.34
N GLY A 82 -19.90 -10.67 2.00
CA GLY A 82 -20.84 -11.76 2.28
C GLY A 82 -21.75 -12.15 1.12
N ASN A 83 -21.74 -11.42 0.00
CA ASN A 83 -22.67 -11.64 -1.12
C ASN A 83 -22.28 -12.82 -2.05
N GLY A 84 -21.08 -13.37 -1.87
CA GLY A 84 -20.56 -14.47 -2.67
C GLY A 84 -20.04 -14.04 -4.04
N PHE A 85 -19.56 -15.01 -4.81
CA PHE A 85 -18.99 -14.77 -6.14
C PHE A 85 -19.45 -15.83 -7.14
N VAL A 86 -20.09 -15.37 -8.21
CA VAL A 86 -20.52 -16.21 -9.33
C VAL A 86 -19.95 -15.66 -10.64
N GLN A 87 -19.31 -16.53 -11.41
CA GLN A 87 -18.88 -16.22 -12.77
C GLN A 87 -19.85 -16.84 -13.78
N LYS A 88 -20.50 -15.99 -14.56
CA LYS A 88 -21.43 -16.39 -15.63
C LYS A 88 -20.67 -16.47 -16.95
N ARG A 89 -20.84 -17.57 -17.68
CA ARG A 89 -20.28 -17.77 -19.02
C ARG A 89 -21.37 -18.35 -19.93
N ALA A 90 -21.30 -18.05 -21.22
CA ALA A 90 -22.13 -18.69 -22.23
C ALA A 90 -21.22 -19.37 -23.25
N TRP A 91 -21.55 -20.59 -23.63
CA TRP A 91 -20.96 -21.26 -24.78
C TRP A 91 -21.96 -21.20 -25.92
N HIS A 92 -21.55 -20.56 -27.01
CA HIS A 92 -22.37 -20.41 -28.20
C HIS A 92 -22.05 -21.54 -29.16
N ALA A 93 -23.08 -22.21 -29.65
CA ALA A 93 -22.96 -23.22 -30.68
C ALA A 93 -23.96 -22.89 -31.79
N ARG A 94 -23.64 -23.30 -33.02
CA ARG A 94 -24.55 -23.17 -34.15
C ARG A 94 -24.93 -24.55 -34.63
N SER A 95 -26.20 -24.91 -34.46
CA SER A 95 -26.74 -26.20 -34.92
C SER A 95 -27.88 -25.93 -35.89
N GLY A 96 -27.76 -26.44 -37.12
CA GLY A 96 -28.82 -26.33 -38.13
C GLY A 96 -29.19 -24.89 -38.53
N GLY A 97 -28.24 -23.96 -38.51
CA GLY A 97 -28.47 -22.56 -38.87
C GLY A 97 -28.99 -21.67 -37.73
N ASN A 98 -29.49 -22.27 -36.64
CA ASN A 98 -29.97 -21.57 -35.45
C ASN A 98 -28.84 -21.41 -34.41
N GLU A 99 -28.80 -20.27 -33.73
CA GLU A 99 -27.79 -19.99 -32.69
C GLU A 99 -28.31 -20.46 -31.34
N THR A 100 -27.61 -21.42 -30.73
CA THR A 100 -27.91 -21.93 -29.39
C THR A 100 -26.84 -21.48 -28.40
N ARG A 101 -27.21 -21.33 -27.13
CA ARG A 101 -26.26 -21.01 -26.06
C ARG A 101 -26.49 -21.86 -24.83
N ASP A 102 -25.40 -22.37 -24.27
CA ASP A 102 -25.38 -23.04 -22.97
C ASP A 102 -24.92 -22.04 -21.91
N ALA A 103 -25.80 -21.73 -20.95
CA ALA A 103 -25.50 -20.84 -19.85
C ALA A 103 -24.83 -21.60 -18.70
N VAL A 104 -23.58 -21.27 -18.41
CA VAL A 104 -22.77 -21.89 -17.35
C VAL A 104 -22.61 -20.90 -16.18
N TYR A 105 -23.04 -21.31 -15.00
CA TYR A 105 -22.88 -20.58 -13.75
C TYR A 105 -21.82 -21.27 -12.89
N MET A 106 -20.71 -20.59 -12.62
CA MET A 106 -19.61 -21.12 -11.82
C MET A 106 -19.58 -20.42 -10.46
N PHE A 107 -19.94 -21.16 -9.42
CA PHE A 107 -19.82 -20.72 -8.02
C PHE A 107 -18.47 -21.19 -7.49
N GLY A 108 -17.68 -20.27 -6.93
CA GLY A 108 -16.35 -20.61 -6.46
C GLY A 108 -15.61 -19.45 -5.82
N LEU A 109 -14.35 -19.70 -5.48
CA LEU A 109 -13.48 -18.70 -4.86
C LEU A 109 -12.67 -17.98 -5.93
N ARG A 110 -12.79 -16.66 -5.97
CA ARG A 110 -11.90 -15.81 -6.76
C ARG A 110 -10.85 -15.20 -5.86
N ILE A 111 -9.58 -15.56 -6.10
CA ILE A 111 -8.43 -15.02 -5.39
C ILE A 111 -7.83 -13.91 -6.25
N VAL A 112 -7.82 -12.69 -5.73
CA VAL A 112 -7.17 -11.52 -6.33
C VAL A 112 -5.87 -11.30 -5.59
N ILE A 113 -4.76 -11.21 -6.34
CA ILE A 113 -3.43 -11.03 -5.77
C ILE A 113 -2.96 -9.65 -6.20
N ASP A 114 -2.84 -8.75 -5.23
CA ASP A 114 -2.36 -7.40 -5.47
C ASP A 114 -1.01 -7.20 -4.78
N SER A 115 -0.09 -6.54 -5.48
CA SER A 115 1.23 -6.18 -4.96
C SER A 115 1.38 -4.67 -5.05
N ALA A 116 1.53 -4.02 -3.89
CA ALA A 116 1.65 -2.57 -3.80
C ALA A 116 2.78 -2.22 -2.85
N GLY A 117 3.47 -1.11 -3.10
CA GLY A 117 4.58 -0.75 -2.24
C GLY A 117 5.10 0.66 -2.39
N VAL A 118 5.84 1.09 -1.38
CA VAL A 118 6.53 2.36 -1.32
C VAL A 118 8.00 2.09 -1.08
N GLY A 119 8.82 2.51 -2.04
CA GLY A 119 10.28 2.48 -1.94
C GLY A 119 10.81 3.82 -1.47
N ARG A 120 11.70 3.83 -0.48
CA ARG A 120 12.39 5.03 0.00
C ARG A 120 13.89 4.90 -0.22
N ARG A 121 14.52 6.00 -0.62
CA ARG A 121 15.97 6.12 -0.73
C ARG A 121 16.39 7.50 -0.25
N VAL A 122 17.44 7.55 0.55
CA VAL A 122 18.03 8.81 0.99
C VAL A 122 18.67 9.50 -0.21
N SER A 123 18.23 10.73 -0.48
CA SER A 123 18.82 11.60 -1.51
C SER A 123 19.39 12.84 -0.85
N TRP A 124 20.69 13.11 -1.07
CA TRP A 124 21.35 14.31 -0.59
C TRP A 124 20.68 15.59 -1.10
N THR A 125 20.17 15.59 -2.33
CA THR A 125 19.48 16.75 -2.91
C THR A 125 18.23 17.12 -2.11
N LEU A 126 17.41 16.14 -1.73
CA LEU A 126 16.20 16.37 -0.93
C LEU A 126 16.54 16.85 0.49
N ILE A 127 17.62 16.33 1.08
CA ILE A 127 18.08 16.78 2.41
C ILE A 127 18.46 18.26 2.37
N PHE A 128 19.25 18.69 1.39
CA PHE A 128 19.65 20.09 1.29
C PHE A 128 18.48 21.03 1.02
N ILE A 129 17.51 20.61 0.20
CA ILE A 129 16.27 21.38 -0.02
C ILE A 129 15.51 21.54 1.30
N GLN A 130 15.32 20.45 2.04
CA GLN A 130 14.60 20.47 3.32
C GLN A 130 15.31 21.36 4.36
N LEU A 131 16.65 21.31 4.43
CA LEU A 131 17.45 22.17 5.30
C LEU A 131 17.34 23.64 4.91
N GLY A 132 17.42 23.94 3.61
CA GLY A 132 17.22 25.30 3.11
C GLY A 132 15.84 25.86 3.45
N SER A 133 14.79 25.06 3.25
CA SER A 133 13.42 25.42 3.64
C SER A 133 13.28 25.64 5.14
N CYS A 134 13.91 24.80 5.98
CA CYS A 134 13.90 24.95 7.43
C CYS A 134 14.56 26.28 7.87
N LEU A 135 15.75 26.59 7.33
CA LEU A 135 16.45 27.84 7.64
C LEU A 135 15.66 29.09 7.19
N ALA A 136 15.01 29.02 6.02
CA ALA A 136 14.14 30.09 5.55
C ALA A 136 12.92 30.27 6.48
N LEU A 137 12.30 29.17 6.92
CA LEU A 137 11.14 29.20 7.81
C LEU A 137 11.50 29.79 9.19
N LEU A 138 12.67 29.45 9.72
CA LEU A 138 13.19 30.02 10.98
C LEU A 138 13.39 31.55 10.88
N ARG A 139 13.90 32.05 9.75
CA ARG A 139 14.05 33.49 9.52
C ARG A 139 12.71 34.20 9.42
N LEU A 140 11.75 33.62 8.69
CA LEU A 140 10.40 34.16 8.59
C LEU A 140 9.69 34.16 9.95
N ALA A 141 9.84 33.09 10.74
CA ALA A 141 9.28 33.00 12.08
C ALA A 141 9.84 34.10 13.00
N ALA A 142 11.14 34.40 12.94
CA ALA A 142 11.74 35.49 13.69
C ALA A 142 11.16 36.86 13.28
N ILE A 143 11.04 37.13 11.97
CA ILE A 143 10.44 38.37 11.46
C ILE A 143 8.98 38.51 11.90
N LEU A 144 8.21 37.42 11.84
CA LEU A 144 6.82 37.41 12.31
C LEU A 144 6.72 37.62 13.82
N ALA A 145 7.60 37.00 14.61
CA ALA A 145 7.66 37.19 16.06
C ALA A 145 8.00 38.66 16.41
N ASP A 146 8.93 39.27 15.67
CA ASP A 146 9.27 40.68 15.80
C ASP A 146 8.08 41.58 15.48
N PHE A 147 7.37 41.30 14.38
CA PHE A 147 6.18 42.04 13.99
C PHE A 147 5.07 41.91 15.04
N LEU A 148 4.85 40.71 15.57
CA LEU A 148 3.88 40.42 16.62
C LEU A 148 4.22 41.18 17.91
N MET A 149 5.48 41.14 18.36
CA MET A 149 5.92 41.89 19.55
C MET A 149 5.81 43.41 19.38
N LEU A 150 5.98 43.92 18.16
CA LEU A 150 5.82 45.35 17.87
C LEU A 150 4.35 45.80 17.78
N LYS A 151 3.40 44.89 17.55
CA LYS A 151 1.97 45.23 17.33
C LYS A 151 1.04 44.86 18.48
N LEU A 152 1.26 43.77 19.22
CA LEU A 152 0.29 43.25 20.20
C LEU A 152 0.44 43.81 21.63
N PRO A 153 1.60 43.74 22.31
CA PRO A 153 1.69 44.18 23.71
C PRO A 153 2.09 45.66 23.83
N GLN A 154 1.11 46.56 24.06
CA GLN A 154 1.37 48.00 24.21
C GLN A 154 2.38 48.35 25.33
N GLU A 155 2.38 47.62 26.45
CA GLU A 155 3.29 47.89 27.57
C GLU A 155 4.75 47.51 27.30
N ARG A 156 4.99 46.43 26.55
CA ARG A 156 6.34 45.88 26.31
C ARG A 156 6.99 46.39 25.01
N GLN A 157 6.21 47.04 24.14
CA GLN A 157 6.70 47.63 22.89
C GLN A 157 7.80 48.68 23.12
N GLY A 158 7.65 49.54 24.14
CA GLY A 158 8.62 50.61 24.43
C GLY A 158 10.00 50.08 24.85
N ALA A 159 10.02 49.04 25.69
CA ALA A 159 11.26 48.37 26.11
C ALA A 159 11.90 47.59 24.95
N TYR A 160 11.09 46.87 24.16
CA TYR A 160 11.58 46.08 23.03
C TYR A 160 12.20 46.95 21.93
N LYS A 161 11.59 48.11 21.60
CA LYS A 161 12.17 49.07 20.63
C LYS A 161 13.50 49.67 21.10
N ARG A 162 13.65 49.95 22.41
CA ARG A 162 14.91 50.47 22.96
C ARG A 162 16.05 49.47 22.87
N CYS A 163 15.79 48.18 23.10
CA CYS A 163 16.82 47.15 23.10
C CYS A 163 17.20 46.61 21.70
N LYS A 164 16.36 46.80 20.67
CA LYS A 164 16.61 46.25 19.32
C LYS A 164 17.19 47.23 18.32
N VAL A 165 16.98 48.54 18.50
CA VAL A 165 17.38 49.60 17.54
C VAL A 165 18.60 50.39 18.04
N THR A 166 19.50 49.76 18.79
CA THR A 166 20.81 50.34 19.15
C THR A 166 21.90 49.84 18.24
#